data_AF-A0A6B0WAE3-F1
#
_entry.id   AF-A0A6B0WAE3-F1
#
_cell.length_a   1.000
_cell.length_b   1.000
_cell.length_c   1.000
_cell.angle_alpha   90.00
_cell.angle_beta   90.00
_cell.angle_gamma   90.00
#
_symmetry.space_group_name_H-M   'P 1'
#
loop_
_entity.id
_entity.type
_entity.pdbx_description
1 polymer ?
#
loop_
_entity_poly.entity_id
_entity_poly.type
_entity_poly.pdbx_seq_one_letter_code
_entity_poly.pdbx_strand_id
1 'polypeptide(L)' 'PRVVIADQHMGWGCCDHGGTIRVIWRFIPAPMRLVDYVVVHELVHLRYRGHGRDYWQALGRG' A
#
# COMPACT_ATOMS: atom_id res chain seq x y z
N PRO A 1 -11.76 -2.05 0.50
CA PRO A 1 -10.64 -2.64 1.27
C PRO A 1 -10.73 -2.17 2.72
N ARG A 2 -10.34 -3.01 3.70
CA ARG A 2 -10.26 -2.62 5.11
C ARG A 2 -8.88 -2.02 5.37
N VAL A 3 -8.80 -0.85 5.98
CA VAL A 3 -7.52 -0.23 6.38
C VAL A 3 -7.41 -0.25 7.89
N VAL A 4 -6.28 -0.71 8.42
CA VAL A 4 -5.99 -0.73 9.86
C VAL A 4 -4.65 -0.08 10.13
N ILE A 5 -4.57 0.62 11.26
CA ILE A 5 -3.29 1.07 11.81
C ILE A 5 -2.67 -0.08 12.58
N ALA A 6 -1.40 -0.37 12.31
CA ALA A 6 -0.67 -1.45 12.96
C ALA A 6 0.71 -0.98 13.42
N ASP A 7 1.28 -1.72 14.37
CA ASP A 7 2.72 -1.68 14.64
C ASP A 7 3.38 -2.80 13.83
N GLN A 8 4.07 -2.45 12.76
CA GLN A 8 4.70 -3.39 11.84
C GLN A 8 6.19 -3.10 11.71
N HIS A 9 6.99 -4.17 11.55
CA HIS A 9 8.44 -4.09 11.57
C HIS A 9 9.07 -3.78 10.21
N MET A 10 8.34 -3.97 9.11
CA MET A 10 8.84 -3.86 7.74
C MET A 10 7.90 -3.00 6.89
N GLY A 11 8.48 -2.11 6.08
CA GLY A 11 7.71 -1.30 5.13
C GLY A 11 6.78 -0.28 5.78
N TRP A 12 6.07 0.46 4.94
CA TRP A 12 5.15 1.54 5.35
C TRP A 12 3.69 1.06 5.28
N GLY A 13 3.46 0.01 4.50
CA GLY A 13 2.21 -0.72 4.38
C GLY A 13 2.45 -2.22 4.19
N CYS A 14 1.40 -3.01 4.33
CA CYS A 14 1.29 -4.33 3.72
C CYS A 14 -0.18 -4.64 3.40
N CYS A 15 -0.43 -5.50 2.40
CA CYS A 15 -1.76 -6.05 2.14
C CYS A 15 -1.79 -7.58 2.20
N ASP A 16 -2.75 -8.12 2.94
CA ASP A 16 -3.00 -9.55 2.97
C ASP A 16 -3.84 -10.01 1.77
N HIS A 17 -3.92 -11.34 1.58
CA HIS A 17 -4.70 -11.95 0.50
C HIS A 17 -6.22 -11.64 0.58
N GLY A 18 -6.70 -11.19 1.74
CA GLY A 18 -8.09 -10.78 1.94
C GLY A 18 -8.35 -9.30 1.59
N GLY A 19 -7.33 -8.56 1.16
CA GLY A 19 -7.47 -7.15 0.82
C GLY A 19 -7.52 -6.21 2.04
N THR A 20 -7.06 -6.67 3.22
CA THR A 20 -6.83 -5.78 4.36
C THR A 20 -5.47 -5.14 4.24
N ILE A 21 -5.42 -3.82 4.33
CA ILE A 21 -4.22 -3.01 4.26
C ILE A 21 -3.85 -2.58 5.68
N ARG A 22 -2.61 -2.83 6.07
CA ARG A 22 -2.05 -2.40 7.35
C ARG A 22 -1.07 -1.27 7.10
N VAL A 23 -1.24 -0.14 7.77
CA VAL A 23 -0.35 1.02 7.69
C VAL A 23 0.33 1.20 9.03
N ILE A 24 1.64 1.48 9.04
CA ILE A 24 2.39 1.64 10.28
C ILE A 24 1.93 2.91 11.03
N TRP A 25 1.73 2.83 12.35
CA TRP A 25 1.27 3.99 13.14
C TRP A 25 2.20 5.20 13.05
N ARG A 26 3.50 4.97 12.86
CA ARG A 26 4.52 6.02 12.64
C ARG A 26 4.25 6.85 11.37
N PHE A 27 3.34 6.39 10.52
CA PHE A 27 2.95 7.04 9.27
C PHE A 27 1.74 7.96 9.39
N ILE A 28 1.07 7.99 10.55
CA ILE A 28 -0.07 8.90 10.81
C ILE A 28 0.26 10.39 10.54
N PRO A 29 1.44 10.94 10.89
CA PRO A 29 1.74 12.34 10.62
C PRO A 29 2.12 12.62 9.16
N ALA A 30 2.19 11.61 8.29
CA ALA A 30 2.54 11.81 6.88
C ALA A 30 1.45 12.60 6.15
N PRO A 31 1.80 13.44 5.16
CA PRO A 31 0.83 14.03 4.26
C PRO A 31 -0.09 12.96 3.65
N MET A 32 -1.40 13.24 3.58
CA MET A 32 -2.41 12.29 3.08
C MET A 32 -2.06 11.68 1.72
N ARG A 33 -1.47 12.47 0.81
CA ARG A 33 -0.99 11.98 -0.50
C ARG A 33 -0.02 10.79 -0.42
N LEU A 34 0.79 10.73 0.64
CA LEU A 34 1.72 9.61 0.84
C LEU A 34 0.99 8.39 1.41
N VAL A 35 -0.03 8.61 2.26
CA VAL A 35 -0.92 7.54 2.73
C VAL A 35 -1.68 6.94 1.56
N ASP A 36 -2.26 7.78 0.69
CA ASP A 36 -2.93 7.37 -0.53
C ASP A 36 -2.00 6.55 -1.42
N TYR A 37 -0.77 7.01 -1.62
CA TYR A 37 0.24 6.28 -2.39
C TYR A 37 0.51 4.88 -1.82
N VAL A 38 0.70 4.76 -0.49
CA VAL A 38 0.92 3.45 0.16
C VAL A 38 -0.32 2.57 0.02
N VAL A 39 -1.53 3.10 0.23
CA VAL A 39 -2.77 2.33 0.06
C VAL A 39 -2.91 1.80 -1.36
N VAL A 40 -2.67 2.64 -2.38
CA VAL A 40 -2.75 2.21 -3.79
C VAL A 40 -1.63 1.21 -4.12
N HIS A 41 -0.41 1.44 -3.64
CA HIS A 41 0.73 0.52 -3.79
C HIS A 41 0.38 -0.89 -3.31
N GLU A 42 -0.17 -0.99 -2.10
CA GLU A 42 -0.56 -2.27 -1.49
C GLU A 42 -1.75 -2.93 -2.21
N LEU A 43 -2.70 -2.15 -2.73
CA LEU A 43 -3.80 -2.66 -3.54
C LEU A 43 -3.34 -3.24 -4.87
N VAL A 44 -2.39 -2.59 -5.54
CA VAL A 44 -1.85 -3.08 -6.82
C VAL A 44 -1.14 -4.43 -6.62
N HIS A 45 -0.56 -4.68 -5.44
CA HIS A 45 0.03 -5.97 -5.08
C HIS A 45 -0.95 -7.15 -4.99
N LEU A 46 -2.26 -6.89 -4.92
CA LEU A 46 -3.27 -7.95 -5.03
C LEU A 46 -3.31 -8.56 -6.43
N ARG A 47 -2.95 -7.79 -7.46
CA ARG A 47 -2.96 -8.22 -8.87
C ARG A 47 -1.56 -8.43 -9.44
N TYR A 48 -0.57 -7.68 -8.96
CA TYR A 48 0.80 -7.70 -9.48
C TYR A 48 1.81 -7.88 -8.34
N ARG A 49 2.38 -9.08 -8.21
CA ARG A 49 3.32 -9.40 -7.13
C ARG A 49 4.67 -8.70 -7.25
N GLY A 50 5.07 -8.32 -8.45
CA GLY A 50 6.32 -7.59 -8.72
C GLY A 50 6.08 -6.15 -9.17
N HIS A 51 7.14 -5.36 -9.20
CA HIS A 51 7.14 -3.95 -9.59
C HIS A 51 7.47 -3.76 -11.08
N GLY A 52 6.86 -4.58 -11.94
CA GLY A 52 7.07 -4.54 -13.39
C GLY A 52 6.30 -3.40 -14.09
N ARG A 53 6.36 -3.37 -15.42
CA ARG A 53 5.69 -2.34 -16.22
C ARG A 53 4.18 -2.24 -15.93
N ASP A 54 3.49 -3.38 -15.89
CA ASP A 54 2.04 -3.42 -15.67
C ASP A 54 1.65 -2.92 -14.27
N TYR A 55 2.52 -3.17 -13.27
CA TYR A 55 2.36 -2.62 -11.92
C TYR A 55 2.40 -1.09 -11.94
N TRP A 56 3.41 -0.49 -12.58
CA TRP A 56 3.57 0.97 -12.62
C TRP A 56 2.49 1.66 -13.45
N GLN A 57 2.04 1.01 -14.53
CA GLN A 57 0.88 1.48 -15.29
C GLN A 57 -0.39 1.47 -14.42
N ALA A 58 -0.63 0.40 -13.67
CA ALA A 58 -1.77 0.32 -12.75
C ALA A 58 -1.69 1.33 -11.60
N LEU A 59 -0.47 1.68 -11.15
CA LEU A 59 -0.23 2.73 -10.16
C LEU A 59 -0.42 4.15 -10.72
N GLY A 60 -0.69 4.30 -12.03
CA GLY A 60 -0.88 5.59 -12.69
C GLY A 60 0.42 6.29 -13.09
N ARG A 61 1.54 5.57 -13.19
CA ARG A 61 2.83 6.08 -13.72
C ARG A 61 3.07 5.70 -15.19
N GLY A 62 1.99 5.60 -15.97
CA GLY A 62 2.03 5.28 -17.41
C GLY A 62 2.39 6.47 -18.28
#